data_AF-A0A3N5LGD0-F1
#
_entry.id   AF-A0A3N5LGD0-F1
#
_cell.length_a   1.000
_cell.length_b   1.000
_cell.length_c   1.000
_cell.angle_alpha   90.00
_cell.angle_beta   90.00
_cell.angle_gamma   90.00
#
_symmetry.space_group_name_H-M   'P 1'
#
loop_
_entity.id
_entity.type
_entity.pdbx_description
1 polymer ?
#
loop_
_entity_poly.entity_id
_entity_poly.type
_entity_poly.pdbx_seq_one_letter_code
_entity_poly.pdbx_strand_id
1 'polypeptide(L)'
;AMAQASPERVPAASQGTMNNVTIGGYDAGRDRPYAYYETIGGGMGARAGADGPSAIHSHMTNTLNTPIEALEYAYPLRVLCYQIRRGSGGAGRFRGGDGIRRDIQVLGEGQATLLTERRRFAPYGLAGGSPGQRGENILIRQGQETPLPGKGSIYLQDGDILSLRTPGGGGYGPESPA
;
A
#
# COMPACT_ATOMS: atom_id res chain seq x y z
N ALA A 1 24.07 -4.53 -4.01
CA ALA A 1 25.35 -3.81 -4.02
C ALA A 1 25.70 -3.27 -2.63
N MET A 2 25.04 -2.22 -2.13
CA MET A 2 25.42 -1.61 -0.83
C MET A 2 25.36 -2.57 0.37
N ALA A 3 24.41 -3.52 0.39
CA ALA A 3 24.33 -4.51 1.46
C ALA A 3 25.53 -5.46 1.52
N GLN A 4 26.29 -5.63 0.43
CA GLN A 4 27.53 -6.41 0.43
C GLN A 4 28.71 -5.59 0.98
N ALA A 5 28.70 -4.28 0.73
CA ALA A 5 29.76 -3.38 1.17
C ALA A 5 29.62 -2.93 2.63
N SER A 6 28.39 -2.82 3.15
CA SER A 6 28.11 -2.40 4.52
C SER A 6 26.84 -3.07 5.05
N PRO A 7 26.87 -4.39 5.31
CA PRO A 7 25.69 -5.20 5.64
C PRO A 7 24.90 -4.65 6.84
N GLU A 8 25.57 -4.09 7.83
CA GLU A 8 24.94 -3.61 9.07
C GLU A 8 24.25 -2.25 8.93
N ARG A 9 24.46 -1.54 7.82
CA ARG A 9 23.88 -0.19 7.60
C ARG A 9 22.76 -0.19 6.58
N VAL A 10 22.52 -1.30 5.90
CA VAL A 10 21.52 -1.39 4.82
C VAL A 10 20.30 -2.16 5.34
N PRO A 11 19.11 -1.54 5.34
CA PRO A 11 17.89 -2.26 5.67
C PRO A 11 17.53 -3.26 4.56
N ALA A 12 16.69 -4.24 4.90
CA ALA A 12 15.98 -5.04 3.93
C ALA A 12 15.08 -4.16 3.04
N ALA A 13 14.56 -4.73 1.94
CA ALA A 13 13.70 -3.96 1.05
C ALA A 13 12.44 -3.50 1.77
N SER A 14 12.15 -2.19 1.71
CA SER A 14 10.84 -1.66 2.10
C SER A 14 9.82 -1.92 1.00
N GLN A 15 8.58 -1.47 1.20
CA GLN A 15 7.48 -1.60 0.24
C GLN A 15 7.83 -1.21 -1.21
N GLY A 16 8.83 -0.34 -1.42
CA GLY A 16 9.43 -0.09 -2.73
C GLY A 16 8.45 0.47 -3.76
N THR A 17 7.45 1.22 -3.29
CA THR A 17 6.37 1.83 -4.06
C THR A 17 5.80 3.01 -3.26
N MET A 18 5.22 4.00 -3.95
CA MET A 18 4.44 5.07 -3.32
C MET A 18 2.96 4.69 -3.14
N ASN A 19 2.52 3.61 -3.83
CA ASN A 19 1.11 3.22 -3.96
C ASN A 19 0.24 4.37 -4.45
N ASN A 20 0.59 4.96 -5.60
CA ASN A 20 -0.17 6.06 -6.18
C ASN A 20 -1.54 5.56 -6.65
N VAL A 21 -2.58 6.23 -6.20
CA VAL A 21 -3.95 6.07 -6.67
C VAL A 21 -4.50 7.44 -7.03
N THR A 22 -5.09 7.55 -8.22
CA THR A 22 -5.95 8.68 -8.58
C THR A 22 -7.36 8.18 -8.81
N ILE A 23 -8.36 8.96 -8.42
CA ILE A 23 -9.77 8.72 -8.76
C ILE A 23 -10.34 10.03 -9.29
N GLY A 24 -10.85 10.02 -10.51
CA GLY A 24 -11.47 11.18 -11.13
C GLY A 24 -12.89 10.87 -11.56
N GLY A 25 -13.74 11.89 -11.57
CA GLY A 25 -15.13 11.75 -11.98
C GLY A 25 -15.91 13.06 -11.85
N TYR A 26 -17.23 12.95 -11.81
CA TYR A 26 -18.15 14.06 -11.58
C TYR A 26 -18.90 13.86 -10.27
N ASP A 27 -18.86 14.85 -9.38
CA ASP A 27 -19.63 14.88 -8.14
C ASP A 27 -21.01 15.47 -8.46
N ALA A 28 -21.99 14.60 -8.69
CA ALA A 28 -23.37 15.01 -9.00
C ALA A 28 -24.04 15.76 -7.85
N GLY A 29 -23.65 15.51 -6.59
CA GLY A 29 -24.19 16.20 -5.42
C GLY A 29 -23.72 17.65 -5.30
N ARG A 30 -22.56 17.97 -5.90
CA ARG A 30 -21.96 19.32 -5.91
C ARG A 30 -21.87 19.96 -7.29
N ASP A 31 -22.38 19.29 -8.31
CA ASP A 31 -22.36 19.71 -9.71
C ASP A 31 -20.98 20.19 -10.18
N ARG A 32 -19.94 19.37 -9.94
CA ARG A 32 -18.56 19.71 -10.34
C ARG A 32 -17.70 18.48 -10.63
N PRO A 33 -16.69 18.59 -11.53
CA PRO A 33 -15.68 17.55 -11.66
C PRO A 33 -14.80 17.46 -10.41
N TYR A 34 -14.23 16.29 -10.16
CA TYR A 34 -13.24 16.09 -9.11
C TYR A 34 -12.07 15.25 -9.59
N ALA A 35 -10.91 15.47 -8.96
CA ALA A 35 -9.72 14.65 -9.10
C ALA A 35 -9.12 14.44 -7.71
N TYR A 36 -9.10 13.18 -7.27
CA TYR A 36 -8.47 12.72 -6.06
C TYR A 36 -7.12 12.09 -6.40
N TYR A 37 -6.09 12.38 -5.61
CA TYR A 37 -4.77 11.76 -5.70
C TYR A 37 -4.26 11.45 -4.30
N GLU A 38 -3.78 10.22 -4.10
CA GLU A 38 -3.19 9.81 -2.84
C GLU A 38 -2.00 8.88 -3.07
N THR A 39 -1.00 9.03 -2.20
CA THR A 39 0.04 8.05 -1.98
C THR A 39 -0.24 7.34 -0.66
N ILE A 40 -0.13 6.02 -0.64
CA ILE A 40 -0.44 5.21 0.55
C ILE A 40 0.85 4.59 1.10
N GLY A 41 1.08 4.72 2.40
CA GLY A 41 2.20 4.08 3.09
C GLY A 41 2.15 2.55 3.07
N GLY A 42 3.17 1.93 3.67
CA GLY A 42 3.24 0.48 3.79
C GLY A 42 4.38 0.06 4.70
N GLY A 43 4.89 -1.16 4.50
CA GLY A 43 5.92 -1.71 5.36
C GLY A 43 7.33 -1.21 5.06
N MET A 44 8.05 -0.75 6.08
CA MET A 44 9.50 -0.53 5.96
C MET A 44 10.26 -1.85 6.17
N GLY A 45 11.37 -2.03 5.47
CA GLY A 45 12.24 -3.19 5.66
C GLY A 45 12.94 -3.13 7.02
N ALA A 46 13.13 -4.28 7.64
CA ALA A 46 13.87 -4.40 8.89
C ALA A 46 15.36 -4.07 8.68
N ARG A 47 16.08 -3.78 9.78
CA ARG A 47 17.51 -3.48 9.74
C ARG A 47 18.26 -4.25 10.82
N ALA A 48 19.58 -4.23 10.75
CA ALA A 48 20.41 -4.70 11.86
C ALA A 48 20.02 -3.94 13.14
N GLY A 49 19.53 -4.67 14.14
CA GLY A 49 19.20 -4.13 15.46
C GLY A 49 17.75 -3.67 15.64
N ALA A 50 16.89 -3.66 14.61
CA ALA A 50 15.50 -3.22 14.78
C ALA A 50 14.54 -3.70 13.68
N ASP A 51 13.29 -3.92 14.09
CA ASP A 51 12.16 -4.14 13.20
C ASP A 51 11.90 -2.94 12.28
N GLY A 52 11.29 -3.22 11.14
CA GLY A 52 10.80 -2.21 10.22
C GLY A 52 9.48 -1.62 10.73
N PRO A 53 9.30 -0.29 10.76
CA PRO A 53 8.01 0.31 11.09
C PRO A 53 6.92 -0.05 10.06
N SER A 54 5.71 -0.30 10.57
CA SER A 54 4.50 -0.61 9.79
C SER A 54 3.75 0.64 9.38
N ALA A 55 3.05 0.58 8.25
CA ALA A 55 2.10 1.60 7.80
C ALA A 55 2.68 3.03 7.68
N ILE A 56 3.94 3.15 7.23
CA ILE A 56 4.59 4.44 7.04
C ILE A 56 4.90 4.75 5.58
N HIS A 57 5.03 6.03 5.29
CA HIS A 57 5.72 6.51 4.11
C HIS A 57 7.23 6.24 4.26
N SER A 58 7.85 5.65 3.23
CA SER A 58 9.26 5.28 3.25
C SER A 58 9.95 5.64 1.94
N HIS A 59 11.20 6.10 2.04
CA HIS A 59 12.12 6.45 0.96
C HIS A 59 11.60 7.52 -0.01
N MET A 60 10.73 7.13 -0.94
CA MET A 60 10.25 7.97 -2.05
C MET A 60 9.01 8.81 -1.69
N THR A 61 8.52 8.70 -0.46
CA THR A 61 7.32 9.40 0.02
C THR A 61 7.58 10.02 1.39
N ASN A 62 7.08 11.23 1.61
CA ASN A 62 7.11 11.95 2.89
C ASN A 62 5.86 12.81 3.06
N THR A 63 4.69 12.22 2.81
CA THR A 63 3.38 12.87 2.91
C THR A 63 2.68 12.44 4.18
N LEU A 64 1.84 13.31 4.74
CA LEU A 64 0.89 12.91 5.77
C LEU A 64 -0.24 12.10 5.14
N ASN A 65 -0.88 11.22 5.92
CA ASN A 65 -2.07 10.52 5.47
C ASN A 65 -3.23 11.51 5.32
N THR A 66 -4.08 11.31 4.31
CA THR A 66 -5.30 12.09 4.15
C THR A 66 -6.30 11.69 5.26
N PRO A 67 -6.76 12.63 6.10
CA PRO A 67 -7.81 12.35 7.08
C PRO A 67 -9.07 11.85 6.38
N ILE A 68 -9.71 10.82 6.96
CA ILE A 68 -10.92 10.22 6.37
C ILE A 68 -12.02 11.26 6.22
N GLU A 69 -12.29 12.03 7.29
CA GLU A 69 -13.32 13.07 7.29
C GLU A 69 -13.07 14.13 6.21
N ALA A 70 -11.81 14.52 6.00
CA ALA A 70 -11.45 15.49 4.98
C ALA A 70 -11.67 14.94 3.55
N LEU A 71 -11.36 13.65 3.34
CA LEU A 71 -11.58 12.97 2.07
C LEU A 71 -13.08 12.88 1.76
N GLU A 72 -13.88 12.35 2.69
CA GLU A 72 -15.33 12.18 2.51
C GLU A 72 -16.06 13.51 2.42
N TYR A 73 -15.54 14.54 3.10
CA TYR A 73 -16.03 15.89 2.94
C TYR A 73 -15.70 16.45 1.55
N ALA A 74 -14.51 16.22 0.99
CA ALA A 74 -14.11 16.87 -0.25
C ALA A 74 -14.62 16.17 -1.53
N TYR A 75 -14.83 14.85 -1.49
CA TYR A 75 -15.05 14.01 -2.66
C TYR A 75 -16.28 13.09 -2.49
N PRO A 76 -16.92 12.63 -3.58
CA PRO A 76 -17.97 11.62 -3.55
C PRO A 76 -17.36 10.22 -3.35
N LEU A 77 -16.61 10.05 -2.26
CA LEU A 77 -15.87 8.86 -1.89
C LEU A 77 -16.14 8.55 -0.43
N ARG A 78 -16.11 7.26 -0.07
CA ARG A 78 -16.28 6.79 1.31
C ARG A 78 -15.19 5.78 1.68
N VAL A 79 -14.56 5.94 2.83
CA VAL A 79 -13.54 5.01 3.32
C VAL A 79 -14.20 3.95 4.17
N LEU A 80 -14.26 2.72 3.66
CA LEU A 80 -14.87 1.59 4.38
C LEU A 80 -13.86 0.86 5.29
N CYS A 81 -12.58 0.94 4.96
CA CYS A 81 -11.53 0.31 5.73
C CYS A 81 -10.24 1.13 5.66
N TYR A 82 -9.60 1.35 6.80
CA TYR A 82 -8.24 1.84 6.86
C TYR A 82 -7.51 1.20 8.04
N GLN A 83 -6.67 0.21 7.77
CA GLN A 83 -6.03 -0.59 8.81
C GLN A 83 -4.63 -1.06 8.41
N ILE A 84 -3.85 -1.47 9.40
CA ILE A 84 -2.59 -2.17 9.18
C ILE A 84 -2.90 -3.57 8.61
N ARG A 85 -2.24 -3.94 7.50
CA ARG A 85 -2.32 -5.27 6.88
C ARG A 85 -1.43 -6.23 7.66
N ARG A 86 -1.88 -6.63 8.86
CA ARG A 86 -1.07 -7.41 9.81
C ARG A 86 -0.55 -8.72 9.21
N GLY A 87 0.70 -9.04 9.51
CA GLY A 87 1.37 -10.26 9.01
C GLY A 87 1.86 -10.18 7.57
N SER A 88 1.89 -8.97 7.00
CA SER A 88 2.42 -8.73 5.65
C SER A 88 3.92 -8.45 5.63
N GLY A 89 4.52 -8.07 6.76
CA GLY A 89 5.96 -7.95 6.92
C GLY A 89 6.67 -9.31 6.87
N GLY A 90 7.86 -9.31 6.26
CA GLY A 90 8.71 -10.50 6.16
C GLY A 90 9.30 -10.90 7.51
N ALA A 91 9.37 -12.21 7.76
CA ALA A 91 9.96 -12.77 8.96
C ALA A 91 11.49 -12.65 8.98
N GLY A 92 12.08 -12.72 10.16
CA GLY A 92 13.52 -12.68 10.40
C GLY A 92 13.79 -12.42 11.88
N ARG A 93 15.07 -12.36 12.28
CA ARG A 93 15.45 -11.89 13.62
C ARG A 93 14.83 -10.54 13.93
N PHE A 94 14.80 -9.67 12.93
CA PHE A 94 14.01 -8.45 12.93
C PHE A 94 12.95 -8.52 11.82
N ARG A 95 11.72 -8.20 12.18
CA ARG A 95 10.56 -8.31 11.30
C ARG A 95 10.45 -7.09 10.40
N GLY A 96 10.11 -7.31 9.13
CA GLY A 96 9.69 -6.22 8.26
C GLY A 96 8.37 -5.62 8.75
N GLY A 97 8.16 -4.33 8.48
CA GLY A 97 6.92 -3.65 8.82
C GLY A 97 5.75 -4.16 7.98
N ASP A 98 4.55 -4.09 8.53
CA ASP A 98 3.32 -4.42 7.85
C ASP A 98 2.85 -3.27 6.94
N GLY A 99 2.21 -3.64 5.83
CA GLY A 99 1.52 -2.74 4.92
C GLY A 99 0.20 -2.18 5.47
N ILE A 100 -0.61 -1.62 4.58
CA ILE A 100 -1.90 -0.97 4.85
C ILE A 100 -2.97 -1.62 3.97
N ARG A 101 -4.17 -1.79 4.49
CA ARG A 101 -5.39 -1.96 3.68
C ARG A 101 -6.21 -0.69 3.74
N ARG A 102 -6.54 -0.15 2.56
CA ARG A 102 -7.38 1.04 2.39
C ARG A 102 -8.46 0.72 1.35
N ASP A 103 -9.72 0.71 1.78
CA ASP A 103 -10.87 0.40 0.93
C ASP A 103 -11.68 1.67 0.72
N ILE A 104 -11.75 2.12 -0.53
CA ILE A 104 -12.42 3.36 -0.92
C ILE A 104 -13.61 2.99 -1.81
N GLN A 105 -14.82 3.25 -1.33
CA GLN A 105 -16.04 3.16 -2.10
C GLN A 105 -16.25 4.45 -2.91
N VAL A 106 -16.61 4.33 -4.18
CA VAL A 106 -17.00 5.47 -5.01
C VAL A 106 -18.51 5.66 -4.96
N LEU A 107 -18.96 6.90 -4.76
CA LEU A 107 -20.37 7.29 -4.67
C LEU A 107 -20.80 7.98 -5.97
N GLY A 108 -20.64 7.27 -7.09
CA GLY A 108 -20.92 7.73 -8.44
C GLY A 108 -20.07 7.02 -9.48
N GLU A 109 -20.15 7.47 -10.73
CA GLU A 109 -19.29 6.98 -11.80
C GLU A 109 -17.93 7.70 -11.79
N GLY A 110 -16.87 6.98 -12.16
CA GLY A 110 -15.54 7.56 -12.23
C GLY A 110 -14.52 6.64 -12.89
N GLN A 111 -13.27 7.06 -12.85
CA GLN A 111 -12.13 6.30 -13.30
C GLN A 111 -11.03 6.34 -12.25
N ALA A 112 -10.49 5.18 -11.89
CA ALA A 112 -9.27 5.09 -11.11
C ALA A 112 -8.07 4.82 -12.01
N THR A 113 -6.94 5.43 -11.68
CA THR A 113 -5.63 5.08 -12.26
C THR A 113 -4.69 4.67 -11.15
N LEU A 114 -4.03 3.54 -11.36
CA LEU A 114 -3.11 2.92 -10.43
C LEU A 114 -1.68 3.04 -10.96
N LEU A 115 -0.77 3.51 -10.11
CA LEU A 115 0.67 3.42 -10.35
C LEU A 115 1.33 2.85 -9.10
N THR A 116 1.39 1.52 -9.07
CA THR A 116 1.74 0.76 -7.88
C THR A 116 2.72 -0.37 -8.21
N GLU A 117 3.81 -0.46 -7.45
CA GLU A 117 4.88 -1.46 -7.65
C GLU A 117 4.81 -2.59 -6.63
N ARG A 118 5.65 -3.64 -6.79
CA ARG A 118 5.68 -4.81 -5.89
C ARG A 118 4.37 -5.62 -5.84
N ARG A 119 3.65 -5.65 -6.96
CA ARG A 119 2.50 -6.55 -7.23
C ARG A 119 2.94 -7.86 -7.88
N ARG A 120 4.03 -7.81 -8.67
CA ARG A 120 4.66 -8.98 -9.30
C ARG A 120 5.94 -9.45 -8.60
N PHE A 121 6.57 -8.64 -7.75
CA PHE A 121 7.79 -9.06 -7.05
C PHE A 121 7.70 -8.61 -5.60
N ALA A 122 7.98 -9.52 -4.67
CA ALA A 122 7.97 -9.20 -3.25
C ALA A 122 9.12 -8.23 -2.89
N PRO A 123 8.95 -7.39 -1.86
CA PRO A 123 10.06 -6.76 -1.14
C PRO A 123 10.95 -7.86 -0.54
N TYR A 124 12.22 -7.92 -0.95
CA TYR A 124 13.15 -8.96 -0.51
C TYR A 124 13.62 -8.74 0.94
N GLY A 125 13.81 -9.83 1.67
CA GLY A 125 14.50 -9.82 2.97
C GLY A 125 16.02 -9.74 2.81
N LEU A 126 16.74 -9.57 3.90
CA LEU A 126 18.20 -9.44 3.91
C LEU A 126 18.83 -10.32 5.00
N ALA A 127 20.08 -10.75 4.77
CA ALA A 127 20.86 -11.54 5.73
C ALA A 127 20.15 -12.80 6.26
N GLY A 128 19.36 -13.48 5.42
CA GLY A 128 18.57 -14.66 5.80
C GLY A 128 17.13 -14.35 6.24
N GLY A 129 16.71 -13.09 6.21
CA GLY A 129 15.31 -12.71 6.43
C GLY A 129 14.42 -13.03 5.23
N SER A 130 13.15 -13.30 5.50
CA SER A 130 12.13 -13.63 4.52
C SER A 130 11.59 -12.39 3.78
N PRO A 131 11.15 -12.53 2.53
CA PRO A 131 10.44 -11.46 1.81
C PRO A 131 9.16 -11.02 2.52
N GLY A 132 8.81 -9.75 2.38
CA GLY A 132 7.47 -9.26 2.73
C GLY A 132 6.43 -9.71 1.71
N GLN A 133 5.15 -9.67 2.09
CA GLN A 133 4.05 -9.93 1.17
C GLN A 133 3.98 -8.84 0.09
N ARG A 134 3.58 -9.25 -1.11
CA ARG A 134 3.28 -8.35 -2.23
C ARG A 134 2.07 -7.47 -1.90
N GLY A 135 2.02 -6.32 -2.57
CA GLY A 135 0.79 -5.53 -2.60
C GLY A 135 -0.23 -6.12 -3.56
N GLU A 136 -1.50 -5.81 -3.31
CA GLU A 136 -2.66 -6.23 -4.11
C GLU A 136 -3.55 -5.02 -4.36
N ASN A 137 -4.08 -4.91 -5.57
CA ASN A 137 -5.12 -3.95 -5.91
C ASN A 137 -6.34 -4.77 -6.29
N ILE A 138 -7.50 -4.49 -5.69
CA ILE A 138 -8.71 -5.29 -5.88
C ILE A 138 -9.88 -4.36 -6.12
N LEU A 139 -10.66 -4.65 -7.17
CA LEU A 139 -11.98 -4.09 -7.37
C LEU A 139 -12.99 -5.01 -6.71
N ILE A 140 -13.82 -4.48 -5.81
CA ILE A 140 -14.96 -5.20 -5.24
C ILE A 140 -16.22 -4.60 -5.84
N ARG A 141 -16.91 -5.36 -6.69
CA ARG A 141 -18.17 -4.97 -7.32
C ARG A 141 -19.25 -5.96 -6.91
N GLN A 142 -20.31 -5.47 -6.27
CA GLN A 142 -21.41 -6.31 -5.78
C GLN A 142 -20.93 -7.51 -4.93
N GLY A 143 -19.90 -7.29 -4.12
CA GLY A 143 -19.29 -8.32 -3.27
C GLY A 143 -18.26 -9.23 -3.96
N GLN A 144 -18.11 -9.16 -5.29
CA GLN A 144 -17.11 -9.94 -6.02
C GLN A 144 -15.76 -9.23 -6.04
N GLU A 145 -14.73 -9.86 -5.48
CA GLU A 145 -13.33 -9.39 -5.60
C GLU A 145 -12.74 -9.75 -6.97
N THR A 146 -12.18 -8.77 -7.67
CA THR A 146 -11.45 -8.93 -8.93
C THR A 146 -10.06 -8.30 -8.79
N PRO A 147 -8.96 -9.06 -8.96
CA PRO A 147 -7.62 -8.52 -8.93
C PRO A 147 -7.38 -7.52 -10.08
N LEU A 148 -6.73 -6.40 -9.76
CA LEU A 148 -6.31 -5.38 -10.73
C LEU A 148 -4.79 -5.40 -10.90
N PRO A 149 -4.29 -4.98 -12.08
CA PRO A 149 -2.85 -4.86 -12.30
C PRO A 149 -2.21 -3.79 -11.40
N GLY A 150 -0.88 -3.85 -11.27
CA GLY A 150 -0.12 -2.82 -10.54
C GLY A 150 -0.15 -1.44 -11.22
N LYS A 151 -0.34 -1.41 -12.54
CA LYS A 151 -0.46 -0.19 -13.34
C LYS A 151 -1.62 -0.30 -14.30
N GLY A 152 -2.40 0.77 -14.44
CA GLY A 152 -3.48 0.85 -15.41
C GLY A 152 -4.64 1.69 -14.91
N SER A 153 -5.63 1.86 -15.78
CA SER A 153 -6.88 2.56 -15.47
C SER A 153 -8.06 1.60 -15.48
N ILE A 154 -9.05 1.86 -14.62
CA ILE A 154 -10.28 1.08 -14.51
C ILE A 154 -11.47 2.03 -14.35
N TYR A 155 -12.57 1.73 -15.03
CA TYR A 155 -13.83 2.44 -14.84
C TYR A 155 -14.55 1.90 -13.61
N LEU A 156 -15.03 2.83 -12.80
CA LEU A 156 -15.73 2.59 -11.54
C LEU A 156 -17.19 2.99 -11.71
N GLN A 157 -18.06 2.17 -11.13
CA GLN A 157 -19.49 2.40 -11.03
C GLN A 157 -19.84 2.82 -9.61
N ASP A 158 -21.03 3.40 -9.45
CA ASP A 158 -21.54 3.73 -8.12
C ASP A 158 -21.56 2.49 -7.21
N GLY A 159 -21.04 2.65 -6.00
CA GLY A 159 -20.93 1.59 -5.01
C GLY A 159 -19.71 0.66 -5.14
N ASP A 160 -18.94 0.74 -6.23
CA ASP A 160 -17.69 -0.02 -6.37
C ASP A 160 -16.68 0.35 -5.28
N ILE A 161 -15.93 -0.66 -4.82
CA ILE A 161 -14.89 -0.47 -3.81
C ILE A 161 -13.53 -0.78 -4.43
N LEU A 162 -12.63 0.20 -4.38
CA LEU A 162 -11.23 0.02 -4.71
C LEU A 162 -10.46 -0.30 -3.42
N SER A 163 -10.02 -1.56 -3.27
CA SER A 163 -9.23 -2.04 -2.13
C SER A 163 -7.74 -2.05 -2.47
N LEU A 164 -6.98 -1.18 -1.80
CA LEU A 164 -5.54 -1.05 -1.94
C LEU A 164 -4.89 -1.73 -0.73
N ARG A 165 -4.24 -2.87 -0.98
CA ARG A 165 -3.52 -3.65 0.03
C ARG A 165 -2.03 -3.46 -0.22
N THR A 166 -1.36 -2.58 0.51
CA THR A 166 0.03 -2.20 0.23
C THR A 166 1.02 -3.28 0.67
N PRO A 167 2.21 -3.33 0.05
CA PRO A 167 3.23 -4.32 0.40
C PRO A 167 3.76 -4.15 1.82
N GLY A 168 4.22 -5.25 2.43
CA GLY A 168 5.03 -5.21 3.64
C GLY A 168 6.50 -4.85 3.36
N GLY A 169 7.32 -4.83 4.40
CA GLY A 169 8.79 -4.78 4.30
C GLY A 169 9.41 -6.17 4.38
N GLY A 170 10.61 -6.37 3.85
CA GLY A 170 11.39 -7.58 4.06
C GLY A 170 11.95 -7.66 5.49
N GLY A 171 12.11 -8.89 5.99
CA GLY A 171 12.75 -9.14 7.29
C GLY A 171 14.28 -9.12 7.19
N TYR A 172 14.94 -9.09 8.35
CA TYR A 172 16.39 -9.07 8.48
C TYR A 172 16.88 -10.16 9.43
N GLY A 173 17.89 -10.91 9.00
CA GLY A 173 18.47 -11.99 9.80
C GLY A 173 17.64 -13.27 9.75
N PRO A 174 18.22 -14.43 10.07
CA PRO A 174 17.48 -15.69 10.16
C PRO A 174 16.44 -15.61 11.27
N GLU A 175 15.28 -16.23 11.04
CA GLU A 175 14.27 -16.44 12.07
C GLU A 175 14.84 -17.36 13.16
N SER A 176 14.72 -16.97 14.44
CA SER A 176 15.07 -17.89 15.53
C SER A 176 14.05 -19.02 15.54
N PRO A 177 14.46 -20.29 15.70
CA PRO A 177 13.50 -21.38 15.88
C PRO A 177 12.64 -21.08 17.12
N ALA A 178 11.35 -21.34 17.00
CA ALA A 178 10.36 -21.22 18.07
C ALA A 178 10.60 -22.24 19.19
#